data_AF-A0A3D5BY96-F1
#
_entry.id   AF-A0A3D5BY96-F1
#
_cell.length_a   1.000
_cell.length_b   1.000
_cell.length_c   1.000
_cell.angle_alpha   90.00
_cell.angle_beta   90.00
_cell.angle_gamma   90.00
#
_symmetry.space_group_name_H-M   'P 1'
#
loop_
_entity.id
_entity.type
_entity.pdbx_description
1 polymer ?
#
loop_
_entity_poly.entity_id
_entity_poly.type
_entity_poly.pdbx_seq_one_letter_code
_entity_poly.pdbx_strand_id
1 'polypeptide(L)'
;MTGADALVQILKAEGVKQVFCFPYTPVMEAMARADLRILLARQERVAGNMADGVSRSTNGRELGTWTVQQSAGSENAFAAIT
;
A
#
# COMPACT_ATOMS: atom_id res chain seq x y z
N MET A 1 -13.79 14.98 -7.42
CA MET A 1 -12.70 14.56 -6.53
C MET A 1 -13.30 13.72 -5.42
N THR A 2 -12.92 12.44 -5.33
CA THR A 2 -13.33 11.51 -4.28
C THR A 2 -12.31 11.49 -3.14
N GLY A 3 -12.65 10.90 -1.99
CA GLY A 3 -11.68 10.71 -0.90
C GLY A 3 -10.47 9.87 -1.32
N ALA A 4 -10.65 8.89 -2.21
CA ALA A 4 -9.56 8.09 -2.75
C ALA A 4 -8.62 8.91 -3.63
N ASP A 5 -9.15 9.85 -4.43
CA ASP A 5 -8.32 10.76 -5.22
C ASP A 5 -7.48 11.66 -4.31
N ALA A 6 -8.08 12.18 -3.24
CA ALA A 6 -7.36 13.02 -2.26
C ALA A 6 -6.25 12.23 -1.54
N LEU A 7 -6.52 10.99 -1.12
CA LEU A 7 -5.51 10.12 -0.52
C LEU A 7 -4.30 9.93 -1.46
N VAL A 8 -4.54 9.67 -2.75
CA VAL A 8 -3.47 9.44 -3.71
C VAL A 8 -2.62 10.70 -3.95
N GLN A 9 -3.22 11.90 -3.92
CA GLN A 9 -2.47 13.15 -3.96
C GLN A 9 -1.56 13.31 -2.74
N ILE A 10 -2.06 12.96 -1.55
CA ILE A 10 -1.26 12.98 -0.32
C ILE A 10 -0.11 11.98 -0.41
N LEU A 11 -0.37 10.74 -0.81
CA LEU A 11 0.69 9.72 -0.95
C LEU A 11 1.81 10.17 -1.89
N LYS A 12 1.46 10.83 -3.01
CA LYS A 12 2.46 11.40 -3.92
C LYS A 12 3.23 12.56 -3.31
N ALA A 13 2.55 13.45 -2.58
CA ALA A 13 3.19 14.56 -1.89
C ALA A 13 4.18 14.07 -0.81
N GLU A 14 3.86 12.97 -0.14
CA GLU A 14 4.75 12.27 0.81
C GLU A 14 5.87 11.45 0.14
N GLY A 15 5.94 11.46 -1.20
CA GLY A 15 7.00 10.78 -1.96
C GLY A 15 6.83 9.25 -2.07
N VAL A 16 5.63 8.72 -1.83
CA VAL A 16 5.35 7.28 -2.00
C VAL A 16 5.47 6.92 -3.48
N LYS A 17 6.40 6.01 -3.80
CA LYS A 17 6.69 5.57 -5.17
C LYS A 17 5.89 4.35 -5.60
N GLN A 18 5.47 3.53 -4.66
CA GLN A 18 4.77 2.27 -4.90
C GLN A 18 3.93 1.84 -3.71
N VAL A 19 2.86 1.12 -3.99
CA VAL A 19 1.95 0.55 -2.98
C VAL A 19 1.81 -0.95 -3.21
N PHE A 20 2.01 -1.73 -2.15
CA PHE A 20 1.75 -3.17 -2.15
C PHE A 20 0.28 -3.45 -1.82
N CYS A 21 -0.32 -4.48 -2.39
CA CYS A 21 -1.72 -4.78 -2.11
C CYS A 21 -2.07 -6.26 -2.24
N PHE A 22 -3.15 -6.67 -1.58
CA PHE A 22 -3.84 -7.93 -1.85
C PHE A 22 -5.26 -7.92 -1.24
N PRO A 23 -6.29 -8.49 -1.91
CA PRO A 23 -6.36 -8.81 -3.34
C PRO A 23 -6.79 -7.59 -4.17
N TYR A 24 -7.85 -6.89 -3.76
CA TYR A 24 -8.34 -5.66 -4.37
C TYR A 24 -8.90 -4.74 -3.28
N THR A 25 -8.62 -3.45 -3.40
CA THR A 25 -9.23 -2.39 -2.58
C THR A 25 -9.69 -1.24 -3.48
N PRO A 26 -10.84 -0.59 -3.23
CA PRO A 26 -11.36 0.47 -4.11
C PRO A 26 -10.41 1.65 -4.33
N VAL A 27 -9.45 1.88 -3.43
CA VAL A 27 -8.44 2.92 -3.59
C VAL A 27 -7.45 2.62 -4.72
N MET A 28 -7.27 1.34 -5.09
CA MET A 28 -6.39 0.93 -6.19
C MET A 28 -6.80 1.57 -7.52
N GLU A 29 -8.10 1.79 -7.76
CA GLU A 29 -8.59 2.47 -8.96
C GLU A 29 -8.09 3.92 -9.04
N ALA A 30 -8.09 4.64 -7.90
CA ALA A 30 -7.56 6.00 -7.84
C ALA A 30 -6.02 6.01 -8.00
N MET A 31 -5.33 5.04 -7.40
CA MET A 31 -3.88 4.87 -7.56
C MET A 31 -3.50 4.61 -9.03
N ALA A 32 -4.23 3.70 -9.70
CA ALA A 32 -4.02 3.36 -11.10
C ALA A 32 -4.28 4.55 -12.02
N ARG A 33 -5.40 5.28 -11.83
CA ARG A 33 -5.68 6.52 -12.60
C ARG A 33 -4.60 7.57 -12.43
N ALA A 34 -3.99 7.65 -11.25
CA ALA A 34 -2.93 8.60 -10.97
C ALA A 34 -1.53 8.08 -11.35
N ASP A 35 -1.39 6.92 -12.00
CA ASP A 35 -0.07 6.33 -12.31
C ASP A 35 0.82 6.12 -11.06
N LEU A 36 0.21 5.78 -9.92
CA LEU A 36 0.94 5.29 -8.75
C LEU A 36 1.16 3.79 -8.90
N ARG A 37 2.42 3.35 -8.84
CA ARG A 37 2.79 1.94 -9.08
C ARG A 37 2.15 1.02 -8.03
N ILE A 38 1.33 0.08 -8.49
CA ILE A 38 0.68 -0.93 -7.64
C ILE A 38 1.38 -2.28 -7.81
N LEU A 39 1.73 -2.93 -6.70
CA LEU A 39 2.36 -4.26 -6.67
C LEU A 39 1.43 -5.24 -5.96
N LEU A 40 0.80 -6.12 -6.74
CA LEU A 40 -0.13 -7.13 -6.22
C LEU A 40 0.64 -8.34 -5.67
N ALA A 41 0.44 -8.62 -4.38
CA ALA A 41 0.99 -9.80 -3.71
C ALA A 41 0.04 -11.01 -3.86
N ARG A 42 0.30 -12.09 -3.11
CA ARG A 42 -0.57 -13.28 -3.06
C ARG A 42 -1.20 -13.53 -1.69
N GLN A 43 -0.81 -12.75 -0.68
CA GLN A 43 -1.29 -12.81 0.71
C GLN A 43 -1.11 -11.43 1.35
N GLU A 44 -2.02 -11.05 2.24
CA GLU A 44 -2.04 -9.76 2.93
C GLU A 44 -0.77 -9.50 3.74
N ARG A 45 -0.34 -10.49 4.55
CA ARG A 45 0.91 -10.44 5.32
C ARG A 45 2.13 -10.20 4.43
N VAL A 46 2.19 -10.85 3.26
CA VAL A 46 3.33 -10.71 2.36
C VAL A 46 3.40 -9.30 1.78
N ALA A 47 2.25 -8.68 1.45
CA ALA A 47 2.23 -7.28 1.01
C ALA A 47 2.79 -6.33 2.08
N GLY A 48 2.44 -6.53 3.35
CA GLY A 48 3.00 -5.76 4.46
C GLY A 48 4.50 -5.98 4.65
N ASN A 49 4.98 -7.23 4.60
CA ASN A 49 6.42 -7.52 4.69
C ASN A 49 7.23 -6.89 3.55
N MET A 50 6.67 -6.85 2.34
CA MET A 50 7.30 -6.17 1.20
C MET A 50 7.40 -4.66 1.43
N ALA A 51 6.35 -4.05 2.02
CA ALA A 51 6.37 -2.64 2.40
C ALA A 51 7.44 -2.37 3.47
N ASP A 52 7.46 -3.14 4.56
CA ASP A 52 8.50 -3.02 5.60
C ASP A 52 9.92 -3.17 5.02
N GLY A 53 10.11 -4.09 4.08
CA GLY A 53 11.37 -4.25 3.34
C GLY A 53 11.84 -2.99 2.60
N VAL A 54 10.93 -2.21 2.01
CA VAL A 54 11.26 -0.91 1.37
C VAL A 54 11.75 0.09 2.42
N SER A 55 11.02 0.22 3.53
CA SER A 55 11.40 1.14 4.61
C SER A 55 12.78 0.81 5.18
N ARG A 56 13.05 -0.48 5.46
CA ARG A 56 14.34 -0.91 6.03
C ARG A 56 15.48 -0.79 5.04
N SER A 57 15.30 -1.24 3.80
CA SER A 57 16.37 -1.22 2.78
C SER A 57 16.80 0.20 2.39
N THR A 58 15.91 1.18 2.57
CA THR A 58 16.21 2.59 2.28
C THR A 58 16.66 3.39 3.51
N ASN A 59 16.77 2.73 4.67
CA ASN A 59 17.03 3.38 5.97
C ASN A 59 16.01 4.49 6.28
N GLY A 60 14.72 4.21 6.01
CA GLY A 60 13.61 5.12 6.27
C GLY A 60 13.46 6.29 5.31
N ARG A 61 14.29 6.39 4.25
CA ARG A 61 14.16 7.44 3.23
C ARG A 61 12.95 7.27 2.31
N GLU A 62 12.44 6.05 2.19
CA GLU A 62 11.21 5.75 1.47
C GLU A 62 10.26 5.00 2.39
N LEU A 63 9.01 5.47 2.48
CA LEU A 63 7.99 4.83 3.28
C LEU A 63 7.33 3.69 2.49
N GLY A 64 7.54 2.47 2.96
CA GLY A 64 6.78 1.31 2.52
C GLY A 64 5.29 1.48 2.83
N THR A 65 4.45 1.37 1.80
CA THR A 65 2.99 1.52 1.93
C THR A 65 2.29 0.27 1.39
N TRP A 66 1.28 -0.22 2.10
CA TRP A 66 0.41 -1.28 1.58
C TRP A 66 -1.07 -1.05 1.92
N THR A 67 -1.95 -1.72 1.18
CA THR A 67 -3.40 -1.71 1.41
C THR A 67 -3.98 -3.11 1.29
N VAL A 68 -4.96 -3.42 2.13
CA VAL A 68 -5.68 -4.71 2.17
C VAL A 68 -7.17 -4.48 2.31
N GLN A 69 -7.96 -5.49 1.96
CA GLN A 69 -9.41 -5.46 2.17
C GLN A 69 -9.76 -5.34 3.67
N GLN A 70 -10.90 -4.71 3.92
CA GLN A 70 -11.50 -4.65 5.25
C GLN A 70 -11.85 -6.05 5.80
N SER A 71 -12.07 -6.17 7.12
CA SER A 71 -12.38 -7.43 7.82
C SER A 71 -11.24 -8.46 7.69
N ALA A 72 -11.50 -9.68 7.21
CA ALA A 72 -10.55 -10.79 7.23
C ALA A 72 -9.17 -10.46 6.63
N GLY A 73 -9.11 -9.61 5.60
CA GLY A 73 -7.82 -9.19 5.03
C GLY A 73 -7.00 -8.30 5.96
N SER A 74 -7.66 -7.43 6.73
CA SER A 74 -7.01 -6.62 7.75
C SER A 74 -6.49 -7.49 8.91
N GLU A 75 -7.24 -8.51 9.31
CA GLU A 75 -6.82 -9.49 10.33
C GLU A 75 -5.61 -10.31 9.84
N ASN A 76 -5.66 -10.81 8.60
CA ASN A 76 -4.55 -11.54 7.98
C ASN A 76 -3.29 -10.69 7.80
N ALA A 77 -3.43 -9.37 7.67
CA ALA A 77 -2.31 -8.44 7.56
C ALA A 77 -1.60 -8.17 8.88
N PHE A 78 -2.22 -8.44 10.03
CA PHE A 78 -1.71 -8.03 11.34
C PHE A 78 -0.30 -8.55 11.63
N ALA A 79 0.00 -9.77 11.21
CA ALA A 79 1.31 -10.39 11.38
C ALA A 79 2.46 -9.69 10.62
N ALA A 80 2.17 -8.75 9.72
CA ALA A 80 3.19 -7.93 9.05
C ALA A 80 3.52 -6.63 9.82
N ILE A 81 2.74 -6.30 10.86
CA ILE A 81 2.93 -5.11 11.70
C ILE A 81 3.77 -5.45 12.94
N THR A 82 3.58 -6.67 13.48
CA THR A 82 4.27 -7.21 14.66
C THR A 82 5.64 -7.75 14.32
#